data_AF-A0A2E5YHC8-F1
#
_entry.id   AF-A0A2E5YHC8-F1
#
_cell.length_a   1.000
_cell.length_b   1.000
_cell.length_c   1.000
_cell.angle_alpha   90.00
_cell.angle_beta   90.00
_cell.angle_gamma   90.00
#
_symmetry.space_group_name_H-M   'P 1'
#
loop_
_entity.id
_entity.type
_entity.pdbx_description
1 polymer ?
#
loop_
_entity_poly.entity_id
_entity_poly.type
_entity_poly.pdbx_seq_one_letter_code
_entity_poly.pdbx_strand_id
1 'polypeptide(L)'
;MSVPAIVTAGDSRAAKAVYGTSKVYLEVDGLALVAHVVRALQSCPEIDAVWVVGDPPRLEEALGCERLRSTLKKPLHIVEQQRDLLSNCWETYRRILSGDVTQGRDPENEADLDQEVLYISGDVPLAASQEISSAVQRAQAIGADYVLGLCPAESLDVFRPESPDEIGITVAYFNLWDGRFRQNNLHYARPGRIGQRDRIEEMYEMRHQRRFWNMFTLSLRLLLSNVGGLKIAVLFGFMHLAGIADRNNHPRLARVLSRVVTLEINRTTIGKLLDTRFAFSVTESGGCALDIDTEEEYDAVCERYPEWAAYQAEKSLALHGPLVHPAPRSVSTTGTDGVGE
;
A
#
# COMPACT_ATOMS: atom_id res chain seq x y z
N MET A 1 -10.38 -13.96 -8.63
CA MET A 1 -11.40 -13.94 -7.55
C MET A 1 -11.55 -12.51 -7.09
N SER A 2 -12.71 -12.09 -6.56
CA SER A 2 -12.84 -10.73 -6.00
C SER A 2 -12.23 -10.67 -4.60
N VAL A 3 -11.77 -9.49 -4.21
CA VAL A 3 -11.17 -9.24 -2.89
C VAL A 3 -11.64 -7.91 -2.32
N PRO A 4 -11.84 -7.80 -0.99
CA PRO A 4 -12.03 -6.52 -0.35
C PRO A 4 -10.72 -5.72 -0.33
N ALA A 5 -10.85 -4.40 -0.39
CA ALA A 5 -9.75 -3.46 -0.19
C ALA A 5 -9.88 -2.73 1.14
N ILE A 6 -8.79 -2.62 1.89
CA ILE A 6 -8.66 -1.82 3.10
C ILE A 6 -7.79 -0.60 2.80
N VAL A 7 -8.35 0.59 3.00
CA VAL A 7 -7.66 1.88 2.89
C VAL A 7 -7.33 2.39 4.28
N THR A 8 -6.04 2.53 4.59
CA THR A 8 -5.61 3.03 5.90
C THR A 8 -5.55 4.56 5.91
N ALA A 9 -6.47 5.18 6.66
CA ALA A 9 -6.64 6.62 6.78
C ALA A 9 -6.61 7.11 8.25
N GLY A 10 -5.92 6.36 9.12
CA GLY A 10 -5.81 6.70 10.54
C GLY A 10 -4.97 7.95 10.80
N ASP A 11 -5.33 8.71 11.84
CA ASP A 11 -4.66 9.95 12.27
C ASP A 11 -4.07 9.86 13.69
N SER A 12 -3.83 8.63 14.19
CA SER A 12 -3.26 8.40 15.52
C SER A 12 -1.80 8.87 15.64
N ARG A 13 -1.23 8.85 16.86
CA ARG A 13 0.02 9.52 17.33
C ARG A 13 1.27 9.45 16.41
N ALA A 14 1.32 8.55 15.44
CA ALA A 14 2.42 8.38 14.49
C ALA A 14 2.19 9.07 13.13
N ALA A 15 0.98 9.56 12.84
CA ALA A 15 0.68 10.25 11.59
C ALA A 15 1.36 11.63 11.58
N LYS A 16 2.28 11.85 10.64
CA LYS A 16 2.90 13.15 10.45
C LYS A 16 1.87 14.11 9.86
N ALA A 17 1.59 15.18 10.59
CA ALA A 17 0.73 16.24 10.08
C ALA A 17 1.45 17.02 8.98
N VAL A 18 0.69 17.41 7.96
CA VAL A 18 1.09 18.31 6.88
C VAL A 18 0.13 19.49 6.97
N TYR A 19 0.63 20.72 7.11
CA TYR A 19 -0.17 21.90 7.47
C TYR A 19 -1.05 21.70 8.73
N GLY A 20 -0.57 20.92 9.70
CA GLY A 20 -1.29 20.70 10.96
C GLY A 20 -2.52 19.79 10.86
N THR A 21 -2.78 19.16 9.71
CA THR A 21 -3.82 18.15 9.53
C THR A 21 -3.23 16.80 9.09
N SER A 22 -3.99 15.72 9.28
CA SER A 22 -3.59 14.41 8.76
C SER A 22 -3.66 14.42 7.23
N LYS A 23 -2.59 13.96 6.60
CA LYS A 23 -2.35 14.02 5.15
C LYS A 23 -3.49 13.45 4.31
N VAL A 24 -4.14 12.39 4.77
CA VAL A 24 -5.20 11.70 4.03
C VAL A 24 -6.45 12.56 3.78
N TYR A 25 -6.62 13.63 4.56
CA TYR A 25 -7.73 14.58 4.44
C TYR A 25 -7.37 15.86 3.68
N LEU A 26 -6.12 16.01 3.24
CA LEU A 26 -5.75 17.13 2.37
C LEU A 26 -6.44 17.00 1.02
N GLU A 27 -6.71 18.13 0.37
CA GLU A 27 -7.49 18.17 -0.86
C GLU A 27 -6.63 18.47 -2.08
N VAL A 28 -6.78 17.67 -3.13
CA VAL A 28 -6.23 17.97 -4.45
C VAL A 28 -7.34 17.83 -5.48
N ASP A 29 -7.40 18.73 -6.46
CA ASP A 29 -8.45 18.73 -7.48
C ASP A 29 -9.88 18.60 -6.87
N GLY A 30 -10.13 19.28 -5.74
CA GLY A 30 -11.44 19.31 -5.07
C GLY A 30 -11.90 17.97 -4.45
N LEU A 31 -10.98 17.04 -4.18
CA LEU A 31 -11.25 15.80 -3.46
C LEU A 31 -10.15 15.57 -2.41
N ALA A 32 -10.53 15.01 -1.25
CA ALA A 32 -9.56 14.56 -0.27
C ALA A 32 -8.65 13.45 -0.85
N LEU A 33 -7.39 13.34 -0.42
CA LEU A 33 -6.46 12.30 -0.91
C LEU A 33 -7.07 10.90 -0.79
N VAL A 34 -7.73 10.60 0.34
CA VAL A 34 -8.41 9.32 0.57
C VAL A 34 -9.55 9.08 -0.44
N ALA A 35 -10.25 10.13 -0.88
CA ALA A 35 -11.30 10.03 -1.87
C ALA A 35 -10.76 9.65 -3.25
N HIS A 36 -9.55 10.10 -3.63
CA HIS A 36 -8.90 9.66 -4.86
C HIS A 36 -8.60 8.16 -4.84
N VAL A 37 -8.08 7.66 -3.72
CA VAL A 37 -7.79 6.22 -3.54
C VAL A 37 -9.07 5.39 -3.60
N VAL A 38 -10.12 5.80 -2.89
CA VAL A 38 -11.43 5.14 -2.94
C VAL A 38 -11.99 5.11 -4.36
N ARG A 39 -11.92 6.23 -5.08
CA ARG A 39 -12.37 6.31 -6.49
C ARG A 39 -11.60 5.34 -7.39
N ALA A 40 -10.29 5.21 -7.20
CA ALA A 40 -9.47 4.27 -7.96
C ALA A 40 -9.87 2.81 -7.70
N LEU A 41 -10.07 2.43 -6.44
CA LEU A 41 -10.50 1.09 -6.02
C LEU A 41 -11.91 0.73 -6.51
N GLN A 42 -12.84 1.68 -6.48
CA GLN A 42 -14.21 1.52 -6.98
C GLN A 42 -14.25 1.13 -8.46
N SER A 43 -13.23 1.53 -9.23
CA SER A 43 -13.12 1.20 -10.66
C SER A 43 -12.43 -0.15 -10.94
N CYS A 44 -11.74 -0.77 -9.97
CA CYS A 44 -10.97 -2.01 -10.20
C CYS A 44 -11.86 -3.26 -10.26
N PRO A 45 -11.90 -4.08 -11.33
CA PRO A 45 -12.81 -5.23 -11.42
C PRO A 45 -12.68 -6.27 -10.30
N GLU A 46 -11.47 -6.46 -9.77
CA GLU A 46 -11.16 -7.45 -8.73
C GLU A 46 -11.62 -7.00 -7.34
N ILE A 47 -11.89 -5.72 -7.12
CA ILE A 47 -12.31 -5.23 -5.81
C ILE A 47 -13.81 -5.39 -5.67
N ASP A 48 -14.30 -6.05 -4.61
CA ASP A 48 -15.75 -6.19 -4.35
C ASP A 48 -16.29 -5.15 -3.38
N ALA A 49 -15.52 -4.76 -2.38
CA ALA A 49 -15.87 -3.73 -1.39
C ALA A 49 -14.65 -2.91 -0.98
N VAL A 50 -14.88 -1.66 -0.58
CA VAL A 50 -13.84 -0.76 -0.06
C VAL A 50 -14.13 -0.45 1.40
N TRP A 51 -13.15 -0.71 2.26
CA TRP A 51 -13.20 -0.48 3.71
C TRP A 51 -12.18 0.60 4.05
N VAL A 52 -12.62 1.73 4.58
CA VAL A 52 -11.75 2.85 4.94
C VAL A 52 -11.70 2.96 6.45
N VAL A 53 -10.50 2.79 7.02
CA VAL A 53 -10.28 2.84 8.47
C VAL A 53 -9.66 4.18 8.88
N GLY A 54 -10.32 4.90 9.79
CA GLY A 54 -9.93 6.26 10.19
C GLY A 54 -10.90 6.85 11.23
N ASP A 55 -10.87 8.18 11.39
CA ASP A 55 -11.85 8.91 12.21
C ASP A 55 -13.20 8.98 11.46
N PRO A 56 -14.29 8.37 11.97
CA PRO A 56 -15.52 8.26 11.20
C PRO A 56 -16.16 9.60 10.81
N PRO A 57 -16.33 10.59 11.71
CA PRO A 57 -16.84 11.91 11.31
C PRO A 57 -16.05 12.58 10.20
N ARG A 58 -14.70 12.57 10.29
CA ARG A 58 -13.84 13.16 9.27
C ARG A 58 -13.89 12.40 7.95
N LEU A 59 -13.98 11.07 8.00
CA LEU A 59 -14.13 10.24 6.81
C LEU A 59 -15.48 10.45 6.13
N GLU A 60 -16.57 10.59 6.91
CA GLU A 60 -17.90 10.88 6.39
C GLU A 60 -17.93 12.21 5.63
N GLU A 61 -17.26 13.23 6.17
CA GLU A 61 -17.07 14.53 5.50
C GLU A 61 -16.24 14.38 4.21
N ALA A 62 -15.02 13.82 4.31
CA ALA A 62 -14.09 13.68 3.19
C ALA A 62 -14.63 12.81 2.04
N LEU A 63 -15.41 11.77 2.37
CA LEU A 63 -16.03 10.86 1.40
C LEU A 63 -17.48 11.25 1.07
N GLY A 64 -17.99 12.34 1.66
CA GLY A 64 -19.36 12.82 1.52
C GLY A 64 -19.64 13.60 0.24
N CYS A 65 -18.61 14.09 -0.44
CA CYS A 65 -18.78 14.97 -1.60
C CYS A 65 -19.50 14.28 -2.78
N GLU A 66 -20.39 15.03 -3.45
CA GLU A 66 -21.23 14.52 -4.55
C GLU A 66 -20.39 13.98 -5.72
N ARG A 67 -19.26 14.62 -6.01
CA ARG A 67 -18.30 14.20 -7.04
C ARG A 67 -17.76 12.80 -6.79
N LEU A 68 -17.50 12.41 -5.55
CA LEU A 68 -17.11 11.03 -5.22
C LEU A 68 -18.34 10.12 -5.24
N ARG A 69 -19.41 10.51 -4.56
CA ARG A 69 -20.62 9.67 -4.36
C ARG A 69 -21.23 9.19 -5.67
N SER A 70 -21.26 10.05 -6.69
CA SER A 70 -21.75 9.72 -8.04
C SER A 70 -20.90 8.67 -8.78
N THR A 71 -19.66 8.40 -8.33
CA THR A 71 -18.75 7.41 -8.94
C THR A 71 -18.74 6.05 -8.23
N LEU A 72 -19.33 5.96 -7.03
CA LEU A 72 -19.32 4.74 -6.24
C LEU A 72 -20.23 3.68 -6.88
N LYS A 73 -19.70 2.48 -7.10
CA LYS A 73 -20.42 1.34 -7.72
C LYS A 73 -20.50 0.13 -6.80
N LYS A 74 -19.75 0.14 -5.71
CA LYS A 74 -19.53 -0.98 -4.80
C LYS A 74 -19.66 -0.53 -3.35
N PRO A 75 -19.93 -1.45 -2.42
CA PRO A 75 -19.98 -1.13 -1.00
C PRO A 75 -18.75 -0.35 -0.53
N LEU A 76 -19.01 0.74 0.20
CA LEU A 76 -18.02 1.56 0.87
C LEU A 76 -18.34 1.56 2.36
N HIS A 77 -17.43 1.04 3.16
CA HIS A 77 -17.57 0.91 4.60
C HIS A 77 -16.58 1.84 5.30
N ILE A 78 -17.06 2.61 6.26
CA ILE A 78 -16.22 3.40 7.17
C ILE A 78 -16.05 2.61 8.46
N VAL A 79 -14.80 2.46 8.89
CA VAL A 79 -14.41 1.70 10.08
C VAL A 79 -13.65 2.62 11.03
N GLU A 80 -14.02 2.57 12.30
CA GLU A 80 -13.35 3.34 13.34
C GLU A 80 -11.90 2.87 13.52
N GLN A 81 -10.99 3.84 13.54
CA GLN A 81 -9.58 3.59 13.77
C GLN A 81 -9.30 3.00 15.15
N GLN A 82 -8.29 2.13 15.16
CA GLN A 82 -7.66 1.50 16.30
C GLN A 82 -6.36 2.24 16.66
N ARG A 83 -5.66 1.72 17.68
CA ARG A 83 -4.48 2.38 18.27
C ARG A 83 -3.31 2.57 17.27
N ASP A 84 -3.14 1.65 16.34
CA ASP A 84 -1.99 1.57 15.43
C ASP A 84 -2.39 0.97 14.06
N LEU A 85 -1.45 0.98 13.11
CA LEU A 85 -1.65 0.48 11.74
C LEU A 85 -1.99 -1.02 11.69
N LEU A 86 -1.30 -1.85 12.47
CA LEU A 86 -1.53 -3.29 12.45
C LEU A 86 -2.90 -3.62 13.03
N SER A 87 -3.27 -2.97 14.13
CA SER A 87 -4.59 -3.06 14.76
C SER A 87 -5.69 -2.60 13.80
N ASN A 88 -5.48 -1.50 13.05
CA ASN A 88 -6.39 -1.05 12.00
C ASN A 88 -6.61 -2.13 10.93
N CYS A 89 -5.52 -2.69 10.40
CA CYS A 89 -5.55 -3.71 9.37
C CYS A 89 -6.19 -5.02 9.86
N TRP A 90 -5.87 -5.43 11.09
CA TRP A 90 -6.35 -6.68 11.68
C TRP A 90 -7.82 -6.60 12.06
N GLU A 91 -8.24 -5.53 12.74
CA GLU A 91 -9.64 -5.36 13.13
C GLU A 91 -10.55 -5.22 11.90
N THR A 92 -10.11 -4.49 10.87
CA THR A 92 -10.89 -4.39 9.63
C THR A 92 -10.99 -5.73 8.91
N TYR A 93 -9.93 -6.55 8.93
CA TYR A 93 -9.99 -7.94 8.45
C TYR A 93 -11.01 -8.78 9.23
N ARG A 94 -11.04 -8.68 10.57
CA ARG A 94 -12.03 -9.37 11.41
C ARG A 94 -13.47 -8.95 11.08
N ARG A 95 -13.68 -7.67 10.75
CA ARG A 95 -14.99 -7.11 10.31
C ARG A 95 -15.40 -7.59 8.91
N ILE A 96 -14.43 -7.77 8.02
CA ILE A 96 -14.66 -8.44 6.72
C ILE A 96 -15.14 -9.88 6.95
N LEU A 97 -14.51 -10.62 7.86
CA LEU A 97 -14.89 -12.02 8.15
C LEU A 97 -16.29 -12.13 8.75
N SER A 98 -16.72 -11.19 9.60
CA SER A 98 -18.05 -11.17 10.18
C SER A 98 -19.12 -10.63 9.23
N GLY A 99 -18.73 -9.83 8.23
CA GLY A 99 -19.65 -9.05 7.40
C GLY A 99 -20.30 -7.88 8.15
N ASP A 100 -19.76 -7.50 9.31
CA ASP A 100 -20.30 -6.44 10.18
C ASP A 100 -19.25 -5.32 10.36
N VAL A 101 -19.65 -4.09 10.02
CA VAL A 101 -18.78 -2.90 10.12
C VAL A 101 -18.48 -2.48 11.56
N THR A 102 -19.22 -2.99 12.54
CA THR A 102 -19.11 -2.63 13.96
C THR A 102 -18.40 -3.69 14.79
N GLN A 103 -18.50 -4.97 14.42
CA GLN A 103 -17.95 -6.08 15.20
C GLN A 103 -17.19 -7.06 14.32
N GLY A 104 -15.88 -7.21 14.57
CA GLY A 104 -15.07 -8.23 13.94
C GLY A 104 -15.17 -9.60 14.65
N ARG A 105 -14.91 -10.67 13.90
CA ARG A 105 -14.69 -12.02 14.44
C ARG A 105 -13.30 -12.54 14.08
N ASP A 106 -12.79 -13.45 14.89
CA ASP A 106 -11.54 -14.15 14.58
C ASP A 106 -11.76 -15.20 13.48
N PRO A 107 -10.73 -15.56 12.71
CA PRO A 107 -10.81 -16.65 11.74
C PRO A 107 -11.02 -17.99 12.45
N GLU A 108 -12.03 -18.76 12.02
CA GLU A 108 -12.44 -20.01 12.64
C GLU A 108 -12.16 -21.23 11.76
N ASN A 109 -11.94 -21.01 10.45
CA ASN A 109 -11.76 -22.08 9.47
C ASN A 109 -10.72 -21.71 8.40
N GLU A 110 -10.33 -22.68 7.56
CA GLU A 110 -9.33 -22.49 6.50
C GLU A 110 -9.74 -21.44 5.46
N ALA A 111 -11.03 -21.30 5.16
CA ALA A 111 -11.51 -20.30 4.22
C ALA A 111 -11.35 -18.88 4.79
N ASP A 112 -11.56 -18.70 6.09
CA ASP A 112 -11.25 -17.43 6.76
C ASP A 112 -9.76 -17.14 6.69
N LEU A 113 -8.90 -18.12 6.98
CA LEU A 113 -7.44 -17.93 6.90
C LEU A 113 -6.99 -17.56 5.49
N ASP A 114 -7.63 -18.12 4.46
CA ASP A 114 -7.37 -17.83 3.06
C ASP A 114 -8.08 -16.59 2.52
N GLN A 115 -8.83 -15.85 3.34
CA GLN A 115 -9.44 -14.59 2.94
C GLN A 115 -8.37 -13.59 2.49
N GLU A 116 -8.39 -13.28 1.20
CA GLU A 116 -7.45 -12.37 0.56
C GLU A 116 -7.93 -10.92 0.74
N VAL A 117 -6.98 -10.01 0.97
CA VAL A 117 -7.26 -8.60 1.21
C VAL A 117 -6.18 -7.75 0.54
N LEU A 118 -6.60 -6.71 -0.18
CA LEU A 118 -5.71 -5.65 -0.64
C LEU A 118 -5.66 -4.55 0.42
N TYR A 119 -4.48 -4.16 0.88
CA TYR A 119 -4.25 -2.99 1.71
C TYR A 119 -3.56 -1.90 0.89
N ILE A 120 -4.01 -0.67 1.08
CA ILE A 120 -3.42 0.53 0.47
C ILE A 120 -3.50 1.73 1.41
N SER A 121 -2.50 2.62 1.34
CA SER A 121 -2.53 3.87 2.08
C SER A 121 -3.54 4.87 1.49
N GLY A 122 -4.12 5.74 2.32
CA GLY A 122 -5.11 6.74 1.90
C GLY A 122 -4.53 8.03 1.29
N ASP A 123 -3.22 8.12 1.11
CA ASP A 123 -2.47 9.33 0.74
C ASP A 123 -1.72 9.22 -0.59
N VAL A 124 -2.14 8.29 -1.45
CA VAL A 124 -1.56 8.06 -2.80
C VAL A 124 -2.52 8.54 -3.90
N PRO A 125 -2.72 9.86 -4.06
CA PRO A 125 -3.77 10.40 -4.93
C PRO A 125 -3.56 10.13 -6.43
N LEU A 126 -2.35 9.71 -6.81
CA LEU A 126 -1.97 9.34 -8.18
C LEU A 126 -2.13 7.84 -8.47
N ALA A 127 -2.65 7.05 -7.52
CA ALA A 127 -2.90 5.63 -7.73
C ALA A 127 -3.91 5.39 -8.87
N ALA A 128 -3.48 4.66 -9.90
CA ALA A 128 -4.30 4.34 -11.06
C ALA A 128 -5.01 2.99 -10.89
N SER A 129 -6.27 2.90 -11.32
CA SER A 129 -7.07 1.68 -11.23
C SER A 129 -6.46 0.50 -12.00
N GLN A 130 -5.82 0.76 -13.14
CA GLN A 130 -5.16 -0.27 -13.94
C GLN A 130 -3.91 -0.82 -13.24
N GLU A 131 -3.14 0.04 -12.57
CA GLU A 131 -1.99 -0.39 -11.75
C GLU A 131 -2.46 -1.29 -10.60
N ILE A 132 -3.50 -0.87 -9.87
CA ILE A 132 -4.07 -1.65 -8.77
C ILE A 132 -4.60 -3.00 -9.27
N SER A 133 -5.39 -3.00 -10.35
CA SER A 133 -5.98 -4.22 -10.93
C SER A 133 -4.89 -5.21 -11.36
N SER A 134 -3.87 -4.75 -12.09
CA SER A 134 -2.73 -5.59 -12.47
C SER A 134 -1.95 -6.12 -11.26
N ALA A 135 -1.80 -5.31 -10.21
CA ALA A 135 -1.12 -5.74 -8.99
C ALA A 135 -1.88 -6.87 -8.28
N VAL A 136 -3.21 -6.77 -8.19
CA VAL A 136 -4.08 -7.81 -7.61
C VAL A 136 -4.02 -9.09 -8.43
N GLN A 137 -4.19 -9.00 -9.76
CA GLN A 137 -4.12 -10.17 -10.65
C GLN A 137 -2.76 -10.88 -10.55
N ARG A 138 -1.67 -10.11 -10.51
CA ARG A 138 -0.32 -10.67 -10.35
C ARG A 138 -0.13 -11.30 -8.98
N ALA A 139 -0.62 -10.68 -7.91
CA ALA A 139 -0.54 -11.24 -6.56
C ALA A 139 -1.28 -12.57 -6.46
N GLN A 140 -2.49 -12.66 -7.04
CA GLN A 140 -3.24 -13.91 -7.15
C GLN A 140 -2.49 -14.98 -7.95
N ALA A 141 -1.86 -14.60 -9.07
CA ALA A 141 -1.08 -15.53 -9.88
C ALA A 141 0.19 -16.04 -9.17
N ILE A 142 0.82 -15.21 -8.33
CA ILE A 142 1.97 -15.62 -7.50
C ILE A 142 1.53 -16.66 -6.45
N GLY A 143 0.32 -16.53 -5.88
CA GLY A 143 -0.22 -17.47 -4.92
C GLY A 143 0.49 -17.50 -3.56
N ALA A 144 1.19 -16.41 -3.22
CA ALA A 144 1.83 -16.18 -1.93
C ALA A 144 0.80 -15.65 -0.91
N ASP A 145 1.08 -15.86 0.38
CA ASP A 145 0.22 -15.38 1.48
C ASP A 145 0.38 -13.87 1.71
N TYR A 146 1.54 -13.32 1.36
CA TYR A 146 1.78 -11.88 1.45
C TYR A 146 2.67 -11.43 0.28
N VAL A 147 2.12 -10.56 -0.56
CA VAL A 147 2.79 -9.91 -1.69
C VAL A 147 2.96 -8.43 -1.38
N LEU A 148 4.21 -7.96 -1.35
CA LEU A 148 4.55 -6.55 -1.21
C LEU A 148 4.85 -5.94 -2.58
N GLY A 149 4.22 -4.82 -2.89
CA GLY A 149 4.47 -4.12 -4.14
C GLY A 149 5.76 -3.28 -4.12
N LEU A 150 6.46 -3.26 -5.25
CA LEU A 150 7.65 -2.46 -5.51
C LEU A 150 7.45 -1.64 -6.78
N CYS A 151 8.11 -0.49 -6.85
CA CYS A 151 8.11 0.39 -8.01
C CYS A 151 9.58 0.63 -8.46
N PRO A 152 9.93 0.39 -9.73
CA PRO A 152 11.26 0.71 -10.25
C PRO A 152 11.52 2.22 -10.19
N ALA A 153 12.78 2.61 -9.95
CA ALA A 153 13.14 4.03 -9.87
C ALA A 153 12.80 4.82 -11.14
N GLU A 154 13.04 4.21 -12.32
CA GLU A 154 12.70 4.84 -13.62
C GLU A 154 11.21 5.16 -13.78
N SER A 155 10.34 4.45 -13.05
CA SER A 155 8.90 4.71 -13.09
C SER A 155 8.52 6.00 -12.37
N LEU A 156 9.42 6.54 -11.55
CA LEU A 156 9.22 7.74 -10.74
C LEU A 156 10.00 8.96 -11.26
N ASP A 157 10.79 8.81 -12.32
CA ASP A 157 11.63 9.89 -12.84
C ASP A 157 10.81 11.12 -13.29
N VAL A 158 9.58 10.91 -13.79
CA VAL A 158 8.67 12.00 -14.19
C VAL A 158 8.22 12.92 -13.04
N PHE A 159 8.26 12.42 -11.80
CA PHE A 159 7.86 13.19 -10.61
C PHE A 159 9.04 13.91 -9.97
N ARG A 160 10.26 13.56 -10.40
CA ARG A 160 11.48 14.09 -9.83
C ARG A 160 11.79 15.46 -10.44
N PRO A 161 12.20 16.45 -9.65
CA PRO A 161 12.66 17.72 -10.20
C PRO A 161 13.94 17.51 -11.02
N GLU A 162 14.01 18.06 -12.24
CA GLU A 162 15.20 18.03 -13.10
C GLU A 162 16.25 19.05 -12.66
N SER A 163 15.80 20.15 -12.03
CA SER A 163 16.64 21.23 -11.51
C SER A 163 16.22 21.66 -10.10
N PRO A 164 17.11 22.30 -9.31
CA PRO A 164 16.78 22.71 -7.93
C PRO A 164 15.60 23.69 -7.80
N ASP A 165 15.31 24.43 -8.87
CA ASP A 165 14.22 25.41 -8.93
C ASP A 165 12.91 24.79 -9.45
N GLU A 166 12.94 23.54 -9.90
CA GLU A 166 11.75 22.83 -10.35
C GLU A 166 11.04 22.15 -9.18
N ILE A 167 9.72 22.22 -9.19
CA ILE A 167 8.85 21.57 -8.22
C ILE A 167 8.71 20.09 -8.56
N GLY A 168 8.95 19.22 -7.59
CA GLY A 168 8.83 17.78 -7.73
C GLY A 168 9.05 17.03 -6.43
N ILE A 169 8.96 15.70 -6.50
CA ILE A 169 9.07 14.80 -5.36
C ILE A 169 10.39 14.04 -5.44
N THR A 170 11.20 14.13 -4.38
CA THR A 170 12.42 13.34 -4.25
C THR A 170 12.20 12.18 -3.28
N VAL A 171 12.18 10.97 -3.81
CA VAL A 171 11.98 9.75 -3.03
C VAL A 171 13.30 9.04 -2.69
N ALA A 172 13.28 8.29 -1.58
CA ALA A 172 14.36 7.34 -1.25
C ALA A 172 14.15 5.99 -1.94
N TYR A 173 15.25 5.40 -2.41
CA TYR A 173 15.29 4.10 -3.08
C TYR A 173 16.06 3.06 -2.27
N PHE A 174 15.64 1.80 -2.40
CA PHE A 174 16.43 0.63 -2.05
C PHE A 174 17.27 0.24 -3.26
N ASN A 175 18.59 0.29 -3.09
CA ASN A 175 19.54 -0.14 -4.11
C ASN A 175 19.86 -1.61 -3.88
N LEU A 176 19.41 -2.47 -4.79
CA LEU A 176 19.63 -3.91 -4.78
C LEU A 176 20.49 -4.32 -5.98
N TRP A 177 20.96 -5.57 -6.00
CA TRP A 177 21.57 -6.14 -7.19
C TRP A 177 20.60 -6.16 -8.38
N ASP A 178 19.34 -6.49 -8.11
CA ASP A 178 18.30 -6.67 -9.13
C ASP A 178 17.77 -5.35 -9.70
N GLY A 179 18.13 -4.20 -9.11
CA GLY A 179 17.67 -2.89 -9.55
C GLY A 179 17.52 -1.89 -8.42
N ARG A 180 16.98 -0.71 -8.76
CA ARG A 180 16.64 0.35 -7.82
C ARG A 180 15.13 0.39 -7.66
N PHE A 181 14.65 0.20 -6.44
CA PHE A 181 13.22 0.09 -6.18
C PHE A 181 12.78 1.00 -5.04
N ARG A 182 11.57 1.51 -5.13
CA ARG A 182 10.82 2.07 -4.01
C ARG A 182 9.75 1.06 -3.59
N GLN A 183 9.52 0.90 -2.30
CA GLN A 183 8.35 0.16 -1.83
C GLN A 183 7.10 0.96 -2.22
N ASN A 184 6.16 0.34 -2.93
CA ASN A 184 4.88 1.00 -3.21
C ASN A 184 3.91 0.75 -2.03
N ASN A 185 2.77 1.44 -2.03
CA ASN A 185 1.78 1.36 -0.96
C ASN A 185 0.78 0.20 -1.16
N LEU A 186 1.03 -0.74 -2.06
CA LEU A 186 0.17 -1.91 -2.29
C LEU A 186 0.68 -3.12 -1.52
N HIS A 187 -0.19 -3.67 -0.68
CA HIS A 187 0.07 -4.89 0.07
C HIS A 187 -1.09 -5.86 -0.17
N TYR A 188 -0.82 -7.01 -0.76
CA TYR A 188 -1.83 -8.05 -0.94
C TYR A 188 -1.55 -9.17 0.02
N ALA A 189 -2.49 -9.54 0.89
CA ALA A 189 -2.23 -10.53 1.91
C ALA A 189 -3.43 -11.42 2.22
N ARG A 190 -3.12 -12.58 2.81
CA ARG A 190 -4.02 -13.47 3.56
C ARG A 190 -3.69 -13.27 5.05
N PRO A 191 -4.35 -12.34 5.74
CA PRO A 191 -3.94 -11.93 7.08
C PRO A 191 -3.91 -13.08 8.08
N GLY A 192 -4.85 -14.03 7.96
CA GLY A 192 -4.88 -15.24 8.78
C GLY A 192 -3.69 -16.18 8.59
N ARG A 193 -2.98 -16.12 7.44
CA ARG A 193 -1.80 -16.95 7.13
C ARG A 193 -0.46 -16.31 7.53
N ILE A 194 -0.47 -15.11 8.12
CA ILE A 194 0.76 -14.48 8.61
C ILE A 194 0.97 -14.91 10.07
N GLY A 195 2.03 -15.70 10.32
CA GLY A 195 2.31 -16.23 11.65
C GLY A 195 2.72 -15.17 12.65
N GLN A 196 3.70 -14.33 12.31
CA GLN A 196 4.32 -13.36 13.23
C GLN A 196 3.96 -11.92 12.88
N ARG A 197 2.66 -11.63 12.90
CA ARG A 197 2.07 -10.33 12.52
C ARG A 197 2.61 -9.16 13.35
N ASP A 198 2.84 -9.33 14.64
CA ASP A 198 3.33 -8.27 15.53
C ASP A 198 4.69 -7.70 15.09
N ARG A 199 5.52 -8.51 14.40
CA ARG A 199 6.78 -8.02 13.82
C ARG A 199 6.59 -6.97 12.72
N ILE A 200 5.42 -6.94 12.08
CA ILE A 200 5.07 -5.91 11.08
C ILE A 200 4.98 -4.55 11.79
N GLU A 201 4.30 -4.48 12.93
CA GLU A 201 4.19 -3.24 13.72
C GLU A 201 5.57 -2.76 14.16
N GLU A 202 6.39 -3.66 14.72
CA GLU A 202 7.77 -3.34 15.08
C GLU A 202 8.53 -2.74 13.89
N MET A 203 8.47 -3.38 12.71
CA MET A 203 9.13 -2.86 11.50
C MET A 203 8.63 -1.47 11.08
N TYR A 204 7.33 -1.19 11.23
CA TYR A 204 6.74 0.11 10.92
C TYR A 204 7.14 1.21 11.90
N GLU A 205 7.14 0.94 13.21
CA GLU A 205 7.63 1.89 14.22
C GLU A 205 9.09 2.29 13.95
N MET A 206 9.87 1.32 13.48
CA MET A 206 11.29 1.49 13.19
C MET A 206 11.54 2.23 11.85
N ARG A 207 10.58 2.20 10.90
CA ARG A 207 10.60 2.97 9.63
C ARG A 207 10.55 4.49 9.86
N HIS A 208 9.79 4.96 10.84
CA HIS A 208 9.62 6.39 11.11
C HIS A 208 10.80 7.01 11.89
N GLN A 209 11.62 6.20 12.55
CA GLN A 209 12.70 6.70 13.38
C GLN A 209 14.00 6.92 12.58
N ARG A 210 14.12 8.12 11.99
CA ARG A 210 15.28 8.61 11.21
C ARG A 210 16.63 8.71 11.97
N ARG A 211 16.80 8.08 13.15
CA ARG A 211 18.02 8.21 13.98
C ARG A 211 18.97 7.03 13.79
N PHE A 212 20.20 7.32 13.38
CA PHE A 212 21.34 6.40 13.23
C PHE A 212 21.54 5.45 14.44
N TRP A 213 21.23 5.90 15.65
CA TRP A 213 21.27 5.07 16.87
C TRP A 213 20.27 3.90 16.88
N ASN A 214 19.09 4.07 16.29
CA ASN A 214 18.09 3.01 16.23
C ASN A 214 18.36 1.99 15.13
N MET A 215 19.10 2.39 14.09
CA MET A 215 19.69 1.46 13.11
C MET A 215 20.69 0.50 13.79
N PHE A 216 21.45 1.00 14.77
CA PHE A 216 22.32 0.19 15.62
C PHE A 216 21.52 -0.70 16.58
N THR A 217 20.46 -0.19 17.24
CA THR A 217 19.59 -1.00 18.11
C THR A 217 18.85 -2.08 17.34
N LEU A 218 18.37 -1.77 16.12
CA LEU A 218 17.74 -2.73 15.21
C LEU A 218 18.71 -3.84 14.83
N SER A 219 19.91 -3.45 14.40
CA SER A 219 20.96 -4.40 14.02
C SER A 219 21.35 -5.28 15.21
N LEU A 220 21.46 -4.71 16.41
CA LEU A 220 21.76 -5.43 17.66
C LEU A 220 20.61 -6.36 18.08
N ARG A 221 19.35 -5.95 17.92
CA ARG A 221 18.18 -6.76 18.27
C ARG A 221 17.95 -7.88 17.27
N LEU A 222 18.16 -7.62 15.98
CA LEU A 222 18.19 -8.62 14.93
C LEU A 222 19.33 -9.61 15.20
N LEU A 223 20.55 -9.13 15.50
CA LEU A 223 21.70 -9.94 15.93
C LEU A 223 21.37 -10.88 17.10
N LEU A 224 20.58 -10.40 18.07
CA LEU A 224 20.16 -11.14 19.27
C LEU A 224 18.89 -11.97 19.08
N SER A 225 18.24 -11.91 17.92
CA SER A 225 17.05 -12.72 17.63
C SER A 225 17.44 -14.13 17.15
N ASN A 226 16.70 -15.14 17.61
CA ASN A 226 16.98 -16.56 17.33
C ASN A 226 16.80 -16.98 15.85
N VAL A 227 16.48 -16.05 14.95
CA VAL A 227 16.26 -16.32 13.52
C VAL A 227 17.23 -15.48 12.67
N GLY A 228 18.41 -16.04 12.37
CA GLY A 228 19.31 -15.52 11.33
C GLY A 228 20.04 -14.20 11.65
N GLY A 229 20.12 -13.81 12.93
CA GLY A 229 20.43 -12.45 13.36
C GLY A 229 21.65 -11.76 12.74
N LEU A 230 22.81 -12.42 12.70
CA LEU A 230 24.03 -11.83 12.10
C LEU A 230 23.88 -11.64 10.58
N LYS A 231 23.27 -12.58 9.88
CA LYS A 231 23.04 -12.48 8.44
C LYS A 231 22.09 -11.32 8.11
N ILE A 232 21.00 -11.19 8.87
CA ILE A 232 20.02 -10.11 8.67
C ILE A 232 20.66 -8.76 8.97
N ALA A 233 21.42 -8.64 10.06
CA ALA A 233 22.12 -7.40 10.41
C ALA A 233 23.15 -6.99 9.35
N VAL A 234 23.90 -7.95 8.79
CA VAL A 234 24.84 -7.68 7.69
C VAL A 234 24.10 -7.20 6.45
N LEU A 235 23.04 -7.89 6.02
CA LEU A 235 22.25 -7.50 4.85
C LEU A 235 21.63 -6.11 5.03
N PHE A 236 21.07 -5.84 6.21
CA PHE A 236 20.50 -4.56 6.57
C PHE A 236 21.57 -3.46 6.55
N GLY A 237 22.77 -3.72 7.07
CA GLY A 237 23.91 -2.82 7.03
C GLY A 237 24.33 -2.46 5.60
N PHE A 238 24.51 -3.46 4.72
CA PHE A 238 24.85 -3.22 3.31
C PHE A 238 23.78 -2.40 2.58
N MET A 239 22.50 -2.68 2.83
CA MET A 239 21.38 -1.93 2.24
C MET A 239 21.39 -0.46 2.69
N HIS A 240 21.65 -0.19 3.97
CA HIS A 240 21.73 1.18 4.50
C HIS A 240 22.95 1.93 3.99
N LEU A 241 24.12 1.28 3.95
CA LEU A 241 25.33 1.87 3.40
C LEU A 241 25.17 2.18 1.91
N ALA A 242 24.50 1.31 1.14
CA ALA A 242 24.18 1.56 -0.26
C ALA A 242 23.25 2.79 -0.40
N GLY A 243 22.22 2.90 0.44
CA GLY A 243 21.32 4.07 0.46
C GLY A 243 22.01 5.37 0.87
N ILE A 244 22.95 5.33 1.83
CA ILE A 244 23.76 6.50 2.22
C ILE A 244 24.68 6.93 1.07
N ALA A 245 25.35 5.97 0.42
CA ALA A 245 26.22 6.26 -0.72
C ALA A 245 25.43 6.89 -1.89
N ASP A 246 24.23 6.38 -2.17
CA ASP A 246 23.34 6.91 -3.21
C ASP A 246 22.90 8.35 -2.92
N ARG A 247 22.44 8.64 -1.69
CA ARG A 247 22.06 9.99 -1.26
C ARG A 247 23.19 11.01 -1.30
N ASN A 248 24.43 10.56 -1.14
CA ASN A 248 25.62 11.41 -1.20
C ASN A 248 26.24 11.48 -2.60
N ASN A 249 25.49 11.17 -3.67
CA ASN A 249 25.95 11.21 -5.06
C ASN A 249 27.15 10.29 -5.36
N HIS A 250 27.24 9.14 -4.69
CA HIS A 250 28.24 8.10 -4.97
C HIS A 250 27.61 6.83 -5.57
N PRO A 251 27.04 6.88 -6.79
CA PRO A 251 26.27 5.78 -7.37
C PRO A 251 27.12 4.53 -7.65
N ARG A 252 28.42 4.69 -7.91
CA ARG A 252 29.35 3.55 -8.07
C ARG A 252 29.52 2.77 -6.76
N LEU A 253 29.66 3.47 -5.64
CA LEU A 253 29.78 2.85 -4.32
C LEU A 253 28.46 2.19 -3.93
N ALA A 254 27.34 2.89 -4.15
CA ALA A 254 26.00 2.33 -3.92
C ALA A 254 25.81 1.00 -4.69
N ARG A 255 26.23 0.95 -5.95
CA ARG A 255 26.18 -0.26 -6.79
C ARG A 255 27.09 -1.39 -6.31
N VAL A 256 28.25 -1.09 -5.74
CA VAL A 256 29.14 -2.12 -5.18
C VAL A 256 28.54 -2.71 -3.90
N LEU A 257 28.01 -1.84 -3.03
CA LEU A 257 27.37 -2.26 -1.78
C LEU A 257 26.08 -3.04 -2.03
N SER A 258 25.30 -2.68 -3.06
CA SER A 258 24.05 -3.34 -3.39
C SER A 258 24.23 -4.76 -3.93
N ARG A 259 25.42 -5.15 -4.41
CA ARG A 259 25.67 -6.51 -4.94
C ARG A 259 25.46 -7.62 -3.91
N VAL A 260 25.55 -7.28 -2.63
CA VAL A 260 25.38 -8.24 -1.52
C VAL A 260 23.92 -8.52 -1.23
N VAL A 261 23.00 -7.65 -1.70
CA VAL A 261 21.59 -7.68 -1.35
C VAL A 261 20.74 -7.87 -2.61
N THR A 262 20.06 -9.01 -2.70
CA THR A 262 19.13 -9.33 -3.79
C THR A 262 17.68 -9.31 -3.31
N LEU A 263 16.73 -9.18 -4.23
CA LEU A 263 15.30 -9.35 -3.97
C LEU A 263 15.01 -10.74 -3.39
N GLU A 264 15.64 -11.79 -3.92
CA GLU A 264 15.43 -13.16 -3.44
C GLU A 264 15.93 -13.36 -2.00
N ILE A 265 17.06 -12.74 -1.64
CA ILE A 265 17.55 -12.74 -0.26
C ILE A 265 16.58 -12.00 0.67
N ASN A 266 16.07 -10.84 0.26
CA ASN A 266 15.06 -10.11 1.05
C ASN A 266 13.76 -10.91 1.17
N ARG A 267 13.29 -11.52 0.08
CA ARG A 267 12.06 -12.31 0.03
C ARG A 267 12.11 -13.46 1.03
N THR A 268 13.19 -14.26 0.98
CA THR A 268 13.38 -15.40 1.89
C THR A 268 13.60 -14.96 3.35
N THR A 269 14.24 -13.81 3.56
CA THR A 269 14.46 -13.26 4.90
C THR A 269 13.15 -12.76 5.53
N ILE A 270 12.36 -11.98 4.78
CA ILE A 270 11.06 -11.46 5.24
C ILE A 270 10.07 -12.61 5.45
N GLY A 271 10.01 -13.59 4.54
CA GLY A 271 9.15 -14.76 4.70
C GLY A 271 9.44 -15.57 5.97
N LYS A 272 10.72 -15.72 6.33
CA LYS A 272 11.12 -16.34 7.61
C LYS A 272 10.83 -15.46 8.82
N LEU A 273 10.99 -14.15 8.69
CA LEU A 273 10.75 -13.21 9.78
C LEU A 273 9.26 -13.16 10.14
N LEU A 274 8.38 -13.14 9.14
CA LEU A 274 6.93 -13.06 9.31
C LEU A 274 6.26 -14.43 9.44
N ASP A 275 7.01 -15.51 9.23
CA ASP A 275 6.51 -16.89 9.16
C ASP A 275 5.33 -17.01 8.19
N THR A 276 5.61 -16.70 6.91
CA THR A 276 4.59 -16.64 5.86
C THR A 276 5.20 -16.84 4.47
N ARG A 277 4.39 -17.27 3.48
CA ARG A 277 4.84 -17.31 2.08
C ARG A 277 4.84 -15.88 1.53
N PHE A 278 6.03 -15.28 1.52
CA PHE A 278 6.23 -13.90 1.09
C PHE A 278 6.76 -13.80 -0.35
N ALA A 279 6.29 -12.79 -1.09
CA ALA A 279 6.76 -12.44 -2.41
C ALA A 279 6.77 -10.92 -2.65
N PHE A 280 7.54 -10.49 -3.66
CA PHE A 280 7.48 -9.13 -4.18
C PHE A 280 6.72 -9.11 -5.51
N SER A 281 6.06 -7.99 -5.81
CA SER A 281 5.42 -7.73 -7.11
C SER A 281 5.81 -6.34 -7.60
N VAL A 282 6.41 -6.24 -8.78
CA VAL A 282 6.91 -4.97 -9.32
C VAL A 282 5.85 -4.30 -10.21
N THR A 283 5.41 -3.07 -9.91
CA THR A 283 4.51 -2.28 -10.75
C THR A 283 5.25 -1.09 -11.37
N GLU A 284 5.05 -0.86 -12.67
CA GLU A 284 5.86 0.08 -13.47
C GLU A 284 5.14 1.43 -13.73
N SER A 285 3.90 1.58 -13.27
CA SER A 285 3.16 2.84 -13.42
C SER A 285 3.71 3.90 -12.45
N GLY A 286 3.76 3.56 -11.15
CA GLY A 286 4.41 4.38 -10.12
C GLY A 286 3.45 5.23 -9.28
N GLY A 287 2.17 5.30 -9.63
CA GLY A 287 1.17 6.10 -8.93
C GLY A 287 0.94 5.61 -7.51
N CYS A 288 0.91 4.29 -7.32
CA CYS A 288 0.80 3.68 -5.99
C CYS A 288 2.06 3.81 -5.12
N ALA A 289 3.17 4.33 -5.65
CA ALA A 289 4.43 4.48 -4.91
C ALA A 289 4.66 5.90 -4.37
N LEU A 290 3.79 6.86 -4.66
CA LEU A 290 3.94 8.26 -4.26
C LEU A 290 2.91 8.64 -3.20
N ASP A 291 3.30 8.46 -1.95
CA ASP A 291 2.66 9.02 -0.77
C ASP A 291 3.15 10.46 -0.52
N ILE A 292 2.29 11.27 0.10
CA ILE A 292 2.60 12.65 0.48
C ILE A 292 3.04 12.68 1.95
N ASP A 293 4.30 12.99 2.23
CA ASP A 293 4.88 13.02 3.59
C ASP A 293 5.28 14.43 4.06
N THR A 294 5.44 15.40 3.16
CA THR A 294 5.84 16.78 3.49
C THR A 294 4.95 17.83 2.86
N GLU A 295 5.05 19.06 3.37
CA GLU A 295 4.34 20.23 2.82
C GLU A 295 4.82 20.51 1.40
N GLU A 296 6.13 20.41 1.14
CA GLU A 296 6.71 20.60 -0.19
C GLU A 296 6.23 19.53 -1.19
N GLU A 297 6.11 18.28 -0.76
CA GLU A 297 5.56 17.20 -1.60
C GLU A 297 4.07 17.43 -1.89
N TYR A 298 3.30 17.90 -0.90
CA TYR A 298 1.90 18.25 -1.09
C TYR A 298 1.72 19.40 -2.08
N ASP A 299 2.48 20.47 -1.92
CA ASP A 299 2.46 21.63 -2.82
C ASP A 299 2.82 21.21 -4.24
N ALA A 300 3.82 20.34 -4.40
CA ALA A 300 4.20 19.78 -5.70
C ALA A 300 3.07 18.98 -6.33
N VAL A 301 2.40 18.13 -5.56
CA VAL A 301 1.23 17.39 -6.03
C VAL A 301 0.12 18.36 -6.42
N CYS A 302 -0.21 19.35 -5.60
CA CYS A 302 -1.26 20.33 -5.91
C CYS A 302 -1.01 21.08 -7.22
N GLU A 303 0.22 21.53 -7.43
CA GLU A 303 0.59 22.28 -8.63
C GLU A 303 0.59 21.41 -9.89
N ARG A 304 1.18 20.21 -9.81
CA ARG A 304 1.37 19.32 -10.97
C ARG A 304 0.26 18.28 -11.13
N TYR A 305 -0.77 18.25 -10.27
CA TYR A 305 -1.79 17.20 -10.25
C TYR A 305 -2.43 16.95 -11.62
N PRO A 306 -2.92 17.97 -12.36
CA PRO A 306 -3.60 17.72 -13.63
C PRO A 306 -2.69 17.02 -14.65
N GLU A 307 -1.41 17.42 -14.70
CA GLU A 307 -0.40 16.84 -15.58
C GLU A 307 -0.04 15.43 -15.13
N TRP A 308 0.30 15.24 -13.86
CA TRP A 308 0.73 13.97 -13.31
C TRP A 308 -0.38 12.92 -13.29
N ALA A 309 -1.62 13.30 -13.01
CA ALA A 309 -2.76 12.41 -13.06
C ALA A 309 -3.07 11.97 -14.49
N ALA A 310 -2.99 12.88 -15.47
CA ALA A 310 -3.17 12.55 -16.89
C ALA A 310 -2.07 11.61 -17.38
N TYR A 311 -0.81 11.93 -17.08
CA TYR A 311 0.35 11.09 -17.39
C TYR A 311 0.19 9.69 -16.78
N GLN A 312 -0.18 9.59 -15.50
CA GLN A 312 -0.37 8.29 -14.86
C GLN A 312 -1.52 7.51 -15.49
N ALA A 313 -2.64 8.15 -15.79
CA ALA A 313 -3.75 7.47 -16.47
C ALA A 313 -3.34 6.90 -17.83
N GLU A 314 -2.60 7.67 -18.64
CA GLU A 314 -2.10 7.24 -19.95
C GLU A 314 -1.08 6.11 -19.81
N LYS A 315 -0.06 6.30 -18.97
CA LYS A 315 0.99 5.31 -18.73
C LYS A 315 0.42 4.00 -18.19
N SER A 316 -0.46 4.07 -17.20
CA SER A 316 -1.10 2.88 -16.64
C SER A 316 -1.98 2.17 -17.66
N LEU A 317 -2.72 2.90 -18.50
CA LEU A 317 -3.49 2.29 -19.58
C LEU A 317 -2.58 1.60 -20.60
N ALA A 318 -1.45 2.21 -20.97
CA ALA A 318 -0.50 1.64 -21.92
C ALA A 318 0.19 0.37 -21.38
N LEU A 319 0.57 0.36 -20.10
CA LEU A 319 1.27 -0.77 -19.47
C LEU A 319 0.35 -1.93 -19.10
N HIS A 320 -0.86 -1.64 -18.65
CA HIS A 320 -1.75 -2.62 -18.02
C HIS A 320 -2.99 -2.94 -18.86
N GLY A 321 -3.25 -2.16 -19.92
CA GLY A 321 -4.44 -2.30 -20.74
C GLY A 321 -5.72 -1.75 -20.07
N PRO A 322 -6.85 -1.80 -20.78
CA PRO A 322 -8.14 -1.36 -20.24
C PRO A 322 -8.66 -2.31 -19.16
N LEU A 323 -9.43 -1.76 -18.21
CA LEU A 323 -10.10 -2.56 -17.21
C LEU A 323 -11.21 -3.41 -17.84
N VAL A 324 -11.14 -4.72 -17.63
CA VAL A 324 -12.16 -5.65 -18.11
C VAL A 324 -13.13 -5.94 -16.96
N HIS A 325 -14.29 -5.31 -16.98
CA HIS A 325 -15.35 -5.64 -16.04
C HIS A 325 -16.06 -6.93 -16.46
N PRO A 326 -16.18 -7.94 -15.58
CA PRO A 326 -17.02 -9.09 -15.87
C PRO A 326 -18.46 -8.61 -16.11
N ALA A 327 -19.13 -9.20 -17.09
CA ALA A 327 -20.54 -8.89 -17.37
C ALA A 327 -21.38 -9.04 -16.09
N PRO A 328 -22.36 -8.15 -15.85
CA PRO A 328 -23.20 -8.24 -14.67
C PRO A 328 -23.85 -9.63 -14.62
N ARG A 329 -23.65 -10.35 -13.50
CA ARG A 329 -24.34 -11.63 -13.28
C ARG A 329 -25.83 -11.35 -13.32
N SER A 330 -26.52 -11.89 -14.32
CA SER A 330 -27.98 -11.85 -14.39
C SER A 330 -28.52 -12.52 -13.13
N VAL A 331 -29.16 -11.74 -12.26
CA VAL A 331 -29.89 -12.27 -11.12
C VAL A 331 -31.01 -13.12 -11.69
N SER A 332 -30.90 -14.45 -11.57
CA SER A 332 -32.00 -15.34 -11.91
C SER A 332 -33.10 -15.10 -10.88
N THR A 333 -34.11 -14.32 -11.26
CA THR A 333 -35.39 -14.28 -10.56
C THR A 333 -36.08 -15.63 -10.77
N THR A 334 -35.70 -16.63 -9.96
CA THR A 334 -36.54 -17.81 -9.78
C THR A 334 -37.73 -17.36 -8.94
N GLY A 335 -38.83 -17.11 -9.64
CA GLY A 335 -40.12 -16.76 -9.06
C GLY A 335 -40.59 -17.86 -8.11
N THR A 336 -40.78 -17.48 -6.85
CA THR A 336 -41.90 -17.96 -6.06
C THR A 336 -43.13 -17.21 -6.53
N ASP A 337 -44.14 -17.91 -7.04
CA ASP A 337 -45.55 -17.71 -6.68
C ASP A 337 -46.44 -18.69 -7.45
N GLY A 338 -47.16 -19.51 -6.69
CA GLY A 338 -48.04 -20.55 -7.21
C GLY A 338 -48.62 -21.43 -6.10
N VAL A 339 -49.12 -20.80 -5.02
CA VAL A 339 -50.09 -21.41 -4.10
C VAL A 339 -51.42 -20.71 -4.38
N GLY A 340 -52.44 -21.48 -4.78
CA GLY A 340 -53.78 -20.96 -5.00
C GLY A 340 -54.73 -22.00 -5.62
N GLU A 341 -55.41 -22.71 -4.72
CA GLU A 341 -56.65 -23.52 -4.86
C GLU A 341 -56.62 -24.87 -5.61
#